data_AF-A0A973NRD0-F1
#
_entry.id   AF-A0A973NRD0-F1
#
_cell.length_a   1.000
_cell.length_b   1.000
_cell.length_c   1.000
_cell.angle_alpha   90.00
_cell.angle_beta   90.00
_cell.angle_gamma   90.00
#
_symmetry.space_group_name_H-M   'P 1'
#
loop_
_entity.id
_entity.type
_entity.pdbx_description
1 polymer ?
#
loop_
_entity_poly.entity_id
_entity_poly.type
_entity_poly.pdbx_seq_one_letter_code
_entity_poly.pdbx_strand_id
1 'polypeptide(L)'
;MIIGTVWKLVPLLLGLFGAEPGAVGQSVTRLMVQDEVILRVPVAPHPLFPQIEWVEHKGPKCIPADAIRRVMLSGPTQVDFLLANRSRVRAQFDEDCPALDFYGGVYIQPRDEQLCAKRDAVTSRIGGSCTIERFRQLEPKVR
;
A
#
# COMPACT_ATOMS: atom_id res chain seq x y z
N MET A 1 -5.54 -54.41 -82.45
CA MET A 1 -4.82 -55.31 -81.52
C MET A 1 -4.04 -54.40 -80.60
N ILE A 2 -4.37 -54.17 -79.33
CA ILE A 2 -4.27 -55.11 -78.21
C ILE A 2 -5.45 -54.83 -77.25
N ILE A 3 -6.61 -55.43 -77.56
CA ILE A 3 -7.86 -55.40 -76.76
C ILE A 3 -7.79 -56.39 -75.57
N GLY A 4 -6.66 -57.08 -75.39
CA GLY A 4 -6.48 -58.16 -74.39
C GLY A 4 -5.86 -57.77 -73.05
N THR A 5 -5.34 -56.54 -72.89
CA THR A 5 -4.63 -56.16 -71.65
C THR A 5 -5.57 -55.69 -70.55
N VAL A 6 -6.80 -55.28 -70.91
CA VAL A 6 -7.77 -54.66 -69.98
C VAL A 6 -8.32 -55.65 -68.95
N TRP A 7 -8.38 -56.96 -69.26
CA TRP A 7 -8.93 -57.97 -68.35
C TRP A 7 -7.98 -58.34 -67.20
N LYS A 8 -6.67 -58.17 -67.36
CA LYS A 8 -5.69 -58.58 -66.32
C LYS A 8 -5.58 -57.62 -65.14
N LEU A 9 -6.25 -56.47 -65.19
CA LEU A 9 -6.23 -55.45 -64.13
C LEU A 9 -7.47 -55.47 -63.22
N VAL A 10 -8.42 -56.39 -63.45
CA VAL A 10 -9.60 -56.59 -62.60
C VAL A 10 -9.27 -56.95 -61.12
N PRO A 11 -8.20 -57.68 -60.75
CA PRO A 11 -7.90 -57.91 -59.33
C PRO A 11 -7.31 -56.66 -58.64
N LEU A 12 -6.86 -55.65 -59.41
CA LEU A 12 -6.42 -54.37 -58.85
C LEU A 12 -7.62 -53.55 -58.33
N LEU A 13 -8.81 -53.72 -58.91
CA LEU A 13 -10.05 -53.07 -58.49
C LEU A 13 -10.62 -53.65 -57.18
N LEU A 14 -10.19 -54.85 -56.76
CA LEU A 14 -10.58 -55.44 -55.46
C LEU A 14 -9.77 -54.89 -54.26
N GLY A 15 -8.76 -54.04 -54.50
CA GLY A 15 -8.09 -53.29 -53.44
C GLY A 15 -8.92 -52.14 -52.84
N LEU A 16 -10.08 -51.82 -53.42
CA LEU A 16 -10.96 -50.73 -52.99
C LEU A 16 -11.81 -51.02 -51.74
N PHE A 17 -11.65 -52.17 -51.08
CA PHE A 17 -12.39 -52.53 -49.85
C PHE A 17 -11.50 -52.77 -48.61
N GLY A 18 -10.24 -52.35 -48.64
CA GLY A 18 -9.31 -52.50 -47.52
C GLY A 18 -9.19 -51.25 -46.65
N ALA A 19 -9.97 -51.21 -45.56
CA ALA A 19 -9.80 -50.39 -44.36
C ALA A 19 -9.90 -48.86 -44.54
N GLU A 20 -11.02 -48.30 -44.07
CA GLU A 20 -11.03 -46.93 -43.54
C GLU A 20 -9.99 -46.87 -42.42
N PRO A 21 -8.92 -46.04 -42.52
CA PRO A 21 -8.19 -45.68 -41.34
C PRO A 21 -9.17 -44.80 -40.54
N GLY A 22 -9.83 -45.42 -39.56
CA GLY A 22 -10.59 -44.68 -38.56
C GLY A 22 -9.72 -43.51 -38.14
N ALA A 23 -10.21 -42.29 -38.35
CA ALA A 23 -9.54 -41.09 -37.91
C ALA A 23 -9.21 -41.32 -36.44
N VAL A 24 -7.93 -41.57 -36.15
CA VAL A 24 -7.44 -41.68 -34.79
C VAL A 24 -7.61 -40.27 -34.24
N GLY A 25 -8.81 -40.01 -33.70
CA GLY A 25 -9.08 -38.84 -32.90
C GLY A 25 -8.00 -38.86 -31.84
N GLN A 26 -7.11 -37.87 -31.90
CA GLN A 26 -5.98 -37.76 -31.00
C GLN A 26 -6.55 -37.65 -29.59
N SER A 27 -6.73 -38.77 -28.91
CA SER A 27 -7.17 -38.80 -27.53
C SER A 27 -5.97 -38.39 -26.71
N VAL A 28 -5.95 -37.13 -26.28
CA VAL A 28 -4.94 -36.64 -25.34
C VAL A 28 -5.07 -37.46 -24.05
N THR A 29 -4.21 -38.47 -23.89
CA THR A 29 -4.27 -39.38 -22.73
C THR A 29 -3.92 -38.68 -21.42
N ARG A 30 -3.21 -37.54 -21.49
CA ARG A 30 -2.88 -36.71 -20.32
C ARG A 30 -2.51 -35.28 -20.73
N LEU A 31 -3.17 -34.29 -20.13
CA LEU A 31 -2.80 -32.88 -20.14
C LEU A 31 -2.17 -32.54 -18.78
N MET A 32 -0.93 -32.07 -18.75
CA MET A 32 -0.27 -31.57 -17.54
C MET A 32 -0.18 -30.05 -17.65
N VAL A 33 -0.97 -29.33 -16.85
CA VAL A 33 -0.86 -27.87 -16.72
C VAL A 33 0.10 -27.58 -15.57
N GLN A 34 1.19 -26.88 -15.86
CA GLN A 34 2.19 -26.51 -14.87
C GLN A 34 2.04 -25.02 -14.58
N ASP A 35 1.40 -24.70 -13.45
CA ASP A 35 1.24 -23.33 -13.02
C ASP A 35 2.49 -22.91 -12.22
N GLU A 36 3.19 -21.88 -12.71
CA GLU A 36 4.32 -21.27 -12.00
C GLU A 36 4.01 -19.80 -11.71
N VAL A 37 4.07 -19.42 -10.43
CA VAL A 37 3.90 -18.03 -9.98
C VAL A 37 5.27 -17.43 -9.69
N ILE A 38 5.78 -16.62 -10.62
CA ILE A 38 7.03 -15.87 -10.42
C ILE A 38 6.72 -14.52 -9.78
N LEU A 39 6.91 -14.42 -8.46
CA LEU A 39 6.80 -13.15 -7.75
C LEU A 39 8.07 -12.30 -7.98
N ARG A 40 7.97 -11.31 -8.88
CA ARG A 40 9.04 -10.34 -9.09
C ARG A 40 8.91 -9.22 -8.07
N VAL A 41 9.73 -9.25 -7.03
CA VAL A 41 9.84 -8.14 -6.06
C VAL A 41 10.92 -7.17 -6.55
N PRO A 42 10.58 -5.92 -6.93
CA PRO A 42 11.58 -4.95 -7.33
C PRO A 42 12.38 -4.46 -6.12
N VAL A 43 13.70 -4.33 -6.26
CA VAL A 43 14.53 -3.61 -5.31
C VAL A 43 14.42 -2.12 -5.64
N ALA A 44 13.68 -1.37 -4.83
CA ALA A 44 13.68 0.08 -4.91
C ALA A 44 14.99 0.61 -4.30
N PRO A 45 15.73 1.52 -4.97
CA PRO A 45 16.86 2.19 -4.35
C PRO A 45 16.35 2.94 -3.11
N HIS A 46 17.06 2.82 -1.99
CA HIS A 46 16.76 3.60 -0.81
C HIS A 46 16.89 5.08 -1.18
N PRO A 47 15.83 5.89 -1.05
CA PRO A 47 15.91 7.27 -1.48
C PRO A 47 16.93 8.02 -0.62
N LEU A 48 17.91 8.66 -1.28
CA LEU A 48 18.91 9.52 -0.67
C LEU A 48 18.31 10.88 -0.27
N PHE A 49 17.09 10.89 0.30
CA PHE A 49 16.57 12.12 0.87
C PHE A 49 17.45 12.49 2.07
N PRO A 50 17.79 13.79 2.22
CA PRO A 50 18.48 14.25 3.41
C PRO A 50 17.71 13.78 4.63
N GLN A 51 18.39 13.09 5.53
CA GLN A 51 17.79 12.62 6.78
C GLN A 51 17.57 13.89 7.63
N ILE A 52 16.33 14.38 7.67
CA ILE A 52 15.99 15.53 8.50
C ILE A 52 15.93 15.05 9.94
N GLU A 53 16.93 15.44 10.73
CA GLU A 53 16.89 15.32 12.18
C GLU A 53 16.05 16.47 12.74
N TRP A 54 15.10 16.18 13.61
CA TRP A 54 14.28 17.20 14.26
C TRP A 54 14.86 17.51 15.64
N VAL A 55 15.37 18.72 15.81
CA VAL A 55 15.86 19.19 17.11
C VAL A 55 14.68 19.77 17.89
N GLU A 56 14.48 19.30 19.12
CA GLU A 56 13.40 19.78 19.98
C GLU A 56 13.83 20.97 20.83
N HIS A 57 13.01 22.02 20.83
CA HIS A 57 13.11 23.17 21.70
C HIS A 57 11.85 23.35 22.55
N LYS A 58 11.94 24.18 23.58
CA LYS A 58 10.76 24.56 24.38
C LYS A 58 9.73 25.23 23.47
N GLY A 59 8.53 24.64 23.39
CA GLY A 59 7.43 25.18 22.62
C GLY A 59 6.61 26.23 23.39
N PRO A 60 5.66 26.89 22.72
CA PRO A 60 4.73 27.80 23.36
C PRO A 60 3.74 27.05 24.26
N LYS A 61 3.03 27.76 25.14
CA LYS A 61 1.96 27.15 25.94
C LYS A 61 0.71 26.84 25.10
N CYS A 62 0.46 27.68 24.09
CA CYS A 62 -0.69 27.59 23.19
C CYS A 62 -0.25 27.87 21.76
N ILE A 63 -0.97 27.29 20.79
CA ILE A 63 -0.83 27.56 19.37
C ILE A 63 -2.16 28.03 18.78
N PRO A 64 -2.15 28.93 17.79
CA PRO A 64 -3.37 29.35 17.11
C PRO A 64 -4.02 28.16 16.38
N ALA A 65 -5.29 27.89 16.67
CA ALA A 65 -5.99 26.72 16.13
C ALA A 65 -6.22 26.83 14.61
N ASP A 66 -6.51 28.03 14.12
CA ASP A 66 -6.69 28.36 12.70
C ASP A 66 -5.40 28.22 11.87
N ALA A 67 -4.24 28.27 12.52
CA ALA A 67 -2.95 28.06 11.86
C ALA A 67 -2.65 26.58 11.59
N ILE A 68 -3.35 25.63 12.21
CA ILE A 68 -3.07 24.19 12.06
C ILE A 68 -3.50 23.74 10.66
N ARG A 69 -2.55 23.21 9.88
CA ARG A 69 -2.79 22.73 8.50
C ARG A 69 -2.75 21.22 8.37
N ARG A 70 -1.97 20.56 9.22
CA ARG A 70 -1.82 19.10 9.19
C ARG A 70 -1.39 18.60 10.56
N VAL A 71 -1.81 17.37 10.86
CA VAL A 71 -1.33 16.59 12.00
C VAL A 71 -0.57 15.40 11.44
N MET A 72 0.61 15.13 11.98
CA MET A 72 1.42 13.97 11.63
C MET A 72 1.69 13.13 12.87
N LEU A 73 1.51 11.82 12.75
CA LEU A 73 2.02 10.90 13.77
C LEU A 73 3.54 10.99 13.82
N SER A 74 4.09 11.18 15.02
CA SER A 74 5.52 11.41 15.20
C SER A 74 6.15 10.56 16.30
N GLY A 75 5.38 9.68 16.95
CA GLY A 75 5.86 8.77 17.96
C GLY A 75 4.71 8.05 18.65
N PRO A 76 4.99 7.30 19.72
CA PRO A 76 4.01 6.46 20.42
C PRO A 76 3.03 7.24 21.31
N THR A 77 3.34 8.48 21.71
CA THR A 77 2.51 9.33 22.60
C THR A 77 2.53 10.79 22.18
N GLN A 78 2.81 11.04 20.89
CA GLN A 78 3.02 12.37 20.37
C GLN A 78 2.58 12.50 18.91
N VAL A 79 2.11 13.70 18.58
CA VAL A 79 1.80 14.12 17.21
C VAL A 79 2.44 15.45 16.93
N ASP A 80 2.72 15.71 15.66
CA ASP A 80 3.29 16.97 15.22
C ASP A 80 2.26 17.75 14.40
N PHE A 81 1.97 18.96 14.86
CA PHE A 81 1.19 19.96 14.15
C PHE A 81 2.09 20.70 13.17
N LEU A 82 1.68 20.76 11.90
CA LEU A 82 2.29 21.62 10.90
C LEU A 82 1.42 22.85 10.75
N LEU A 83 2.02 24.01 11.01
CA LEU A 83 1.33 25.28 11.01
C LEU A 83 1.44 25.99 9.65
N ALA A 84 0.57 26.98 9.42
CA ALA A 84 0.50 27.76 8.19
C ALA A 84 1.83 28.45 7.83
N ASN A 85 2.61 28.85 8.83
CA ASN A 85 3.94 29.44 8.66
C ASN A 85 5.05 28.40 8.39
N ARG A 86 4.69 27.14 8.08
CA ARG A 86 5.59 26.01 7.84
C ARG A 86 6.40 25.55 9.05
N SER A 87 6.14 26.09 10.24
CA SER A 87 6.73 25.58 11.47
C SER A 87 6.08 24.27 11.89
N ARG A 88 6.81 23.48 12.67
CA ARG A 88 6.36 22.19 13.20
C ARG A 88 6.39 22.22 14.72
N VAL A 89 5.26 21.93 15.34
CA VAL A 89 5.11 21.90 16.80
C VAL A 89 4.65 20.52 17.22
N ARG A 90 5.46 19.84 18.04
CA ARG A 90 5.15 18.55 18.61
C ARG A 90 4.29 18.70 19.86
N ALA A 91 3.10 18.12 19.85
CA ALA A 91 2.28 17.92 21.01
C ALA A 91 2.61 16.57 21.64
N GLN A 92 2.97 16.59 22.92
CA GLN A 92 3.15 15.39 23.71
C GLN A 92 1.95 15.25 24.64
N PHE A 93 1.38 14.05 24.69
CA PHE A 93 0.22 13.75 25.52
C PHE A 93 0.63 13.27 26.91
N ASP A 94 -0.35 13.14 27.79
CA ASP A 94 -0.20 12.53 29.12
C ASP A 94 0.01 11.00 29.03
N GLU A 95 0.31 10.37 30.19
CA GLU A 95 0.85 9.00 30.26
C GLU A 95 -0.13 7.90 29.81
N ASP A 96 -1.41 8.21 29.65
CA ASP A 96 -2.46 7.25 29.27
C ASP A 96 -2.87 7.34 27.79
N CYS A 97 -2.04 7.97 26.94
CA CYS A 97 -2.43 8.37 25.61
C CYS A 97 -1.53 7.85 24.47
N PRO A 98 -1.80 6.61 23.99
CA PRO A 98 -1.10 6.06 22.86
C PRO A 98 -1.50 6.77 21.55
N ALA A 99 -0.51 7.34 20.87
CA ALA A 99 -0.70 8.08 19.62
C ALA A 99 -1.13 7.20 18.44
N LEU A 100 -1.06 5.87 18.56
CA LEU A 100 -1.57 4.95 17.53
C LEU A 100 -3.06 5.19 17.26
N ASP A 101 -3.81 5.65 18.27
CA ASP A 101 -5.22 5.98 18.13
C ASP A 101 -5.45 7.11 17.12
N PHE A 102 -4.44 7.94 16.83
CA PHE A 102 -4.56 9.09 15.92
C PHE A 102 -4.20 8.80 14.45
N TYR A 103 -3.91 7.55 14.09
CA TYR A 103 -3.49 7.16 12.73
C TYR A 103 -4.50 7.55 11.63
N GLY A 104 -5.80 7.55 11.95
CA GLY A 104 -6.87 7.96 11.03
C GLY A 104 -7.10 9.48 10.94
N GLY A 105 -6.36 10.29 11.69
CA GLY A 105 -6.62 11.71 11.91
C GLY A 105 -7.26 11.98 13.28
N VAL A 106 -7.48 13.26 13.57
CA VAL A 106 -7.92 13.72 14.89
C VAL A 106 -9.01 14.77 14.81
N TYR A 107 -9.80 14.89 15.87
CA TYR A 107 -10.68 16.01 16.15
C TYR A 107 -10.10 16.87 17.26
N ILE A 108 -10.32 18.17 17.17
CA ILE A 108 -9.86 19.15 18.14
C ILE A 108 -11.00 20.13 18.36
N GLN A 109 -11.36 20.36 19.61
CA GLN A 109 -12.38 21.34 19.98
C GLN A 109 -11.79 22.28 21.04
N PRO A 110 -11.04 23.31 20.62
CA PRO A 110 -10.49 24.28 21.56
C PRO A 110 -11.62 25.11 22.17
N ARG A 111 -11.40 25.60 23.39
CA ARG A 111 -12.37 26.47 24.08
C ARG A 111 -12.42 27.89 23.51
N ASP A 112 -11.36 28.30 22.84
CA ASP A 112 -11.17 29.61 22.20
C ASP A 112 -10.40 29.40 20.88
N GLU A 113 -9.87 30.47 20.29
CA GLU A 113 -9.10 30.42 19.03
C GLU A 113 -7.70 29.80 19.22
N GLN A 114 -7.37 29.29 20.41
CA GLN A 114 -6.08 28.72 20.75
C GLN A 114 -6.21 27.25 21.15
N LEU A 115 -5.22 26.46 20.77
CA LEU A 115 -5.02 25.11 21.30
C LEU A 115 -3.89 25.13 22.34
N CYS A 116 -4.21 24.84 23.58
CA CYS A 116 -3.32 25.00 24.72
C CYS A 116 -2.98 23.68 25.41
N ALA A 117 -1.73 23.58 25.85
CA ALA A 117 -1.27 22.53 26.73
C ALA A 117 -1.95 22.62 28.12
N LYS A 118 -2.18 21.45 28.73
CA LYS A 118 -2.86 21.19 30.01
C LYS A 118 -4.30 21.71 30.07
N ARG A 119 -4.92 21.88 28.90
CA ARG A 119 -6.20 22.55 28.78
C ARG A 119 -7.11 21.86 27.79
N ASP A 120 -6.57 21.62 26.61
CA ASP A 120 -7.31 21.10 25.49
C ASP A 120 -6.84 19.67 25.18
N ALA A 121 -7.77 18.88 24.65
CA ALA A 121 -7.55 17.50 24.32
C ALA A 121 -7.70 17.26 22.82
N VAL A 122 -7.01 16.24 22.34
CA VAL A 122 -7.10 15.73 20.97
C VAL A 122 -7.88 14.42 21.01
N THR A 123 -8.92 14.33 20.19
CA THR A 123 -9.79 13.15 20.14
C THR A 123 -9.49 12.32 18.90
N SER A 124 -9.33 11.03 19.08
CA SER A 124 -9.14 10.10 17.98
C SER A 124 -10.45 9.85 17.23
N ARG A 125 -10.36 9.55 15.92
CA ARG A 125 -11.51 9.11 15.12
C ARG A 125 -12.05 7.73 15.52
N ILE A 126 -11.22 6.88 16.12
CA ILE A 126 -11.62 5.54 16.58
C ILE A 126 -12.01 5.51 18.06
N GLY A 127 -12.02 6.67 18.73
CA GLY A 127 -12.31 6.81 20.15
C GLY A 127 -11.04 7.04 20.97
N GLY A 128 -11.18 7.67 22.14
CA GLY A 128 -10.06 8.12 22.97
C GLY A 128 -9.86 9.63 22.89
N SER A 129 -9.61 10.26 24.04
CA SER A 129 -9.42 11.71 24.17
C SER A 129 -8.22 11.98 25.06
N CYS A 130 -7.22 12.68 24.52
CA CYS A 130 -5.92 12.83 25.12
C CYS A 130 -5.58 14.27 25.40
N THR A 131 -5.26 14.59 26.65
CA THR A 131 -4.86 15.94 27.03
C THR A 131 -3.47 16.22 26.49
N ILE A 132 -3.27 17.40 25.91
CA ILE A 132 -1.95 17.84 25.50
C ILE A 132 -1.18 18.23 26.76
N GLU A 133 -0.11 17.52 27.13
CA GLU A 133 0.68 17.87 28.31
C GLU A 133 1.62 19.06 28.03
N ARG A 134 2.25 19.08 26.85
CA ARG A 134 3.15 20.16 26.44
C ARG A 134 3.42 20.20 24.94
N PHE A 135 3.81 21.38 24.46
CA PHE A 135 4.32 21.57 23.11
C PHE A 135 5.86 21.68 23.08
N ARG A 136 6.46 21.18 22.00
CA ARG A 136 7.86 21.35 21.63
C ARG A 136 7.96 21.94 20.24
N GLN A 137 8.78 22.97 20.07
CA GLN A 137 9.09 23.49 18.75
C GLN A 137 10.09 22.54 18.09
N LEU A 138 9.85 22.16 16.84
CA LEU A 138 10.78 21.33 16.08
C LEU A 138 11.48 22.16 15.01
N GLU A 139 12.81 22.10 14.99
CA GLU A 139 13.64 22.71 13.97
C GLU A 139 14.31 21.62 13.12
N PRO A 140 14.22 21.71 11.78
CA PRO A 140 14.84 20.74 10.91
C PRO A 140 16.35 20.98 10.83
N LYS A 141 17.13 19.95 11.16
CA LYS A 141 18.57 19.90 10.93
C LYS A 141 18.85 18.88 9.85
N VAL A 142 19.36 19.36 8.71
CA VAL A 142 19.78 18.49 7.61
C VAL A 142 21.05 17.76 8.06
N ARG A 143 21.00 16.43 8.09
CA ARG A 143 22.14 15.57 8.38
C ARG A 143 22.93 15.25 7.11
#